data_AF-A0A7V6TFX4-F1
#
_entry.id   AF-A0A7V6TFX4-F1
#
_cell.length_a   1.000
_cell.length_b   1.000
_cell.length_c   1.000
_cell.angle_alpha   90.00
_cell.angle_beta   90.00
_cell.angle_gamma   90.00
#
_symmetry.space_group_name_H-M   'P 1'
#
loop_
_entity.id
_entity.type
_entity.pdbx_description
1 polymer ?
#
loop_
_entity_poly.entity_id
_entity_poly.type
_entity_poly.pdbx_seq_one_letter_code
_entity_poly.pdbx_strand_id
1 'polypeptide(L)'
;LEEGKVFFIEGNKSTYNGNEDTILRILPKVVVPFEELTQRLTGKLIVTIREFELKAGILKKMTPFIKEQGAVTLEVIVYVSSGDRYHIQAGYPIAIKSEFISFLANSRIDHFMERRNVQSQES
;
A
#
# COMPACT_ATOMS: atom_id res chain seq x y z
N LEU A 1 -10.06 -24.03 -0.49
CA LEU A 1 -10.75 -22.86 0.09
C LEU A 1 -11.66 -23.40 1.18
N GLU A 2 -11.55 -22.88 2.39
CA GLU A 2 -12.42 -23.27 3.50
C GLU A 2 -13.57 -22.28 3.62
N GLU A 3 -14.76 -22.80 3.93
CA GLU A 3 -15.96 -22.00 4.11
C GLU A 3 -15.80 -21.04 5.31
N GLY A 4 -16.25 -19.79 5.16
CA GLY A 4 -16.13 -18.75 6.18
C GLY A 4 -14.79 -18.01 6.23
N LYS A 5 -13.79 -18.39 5.43
CA LYS A 5 -12.52 -17.66 5.32
C LYS A 5 -12.51 -16.69 4.13
N VAL A 6 -11.81 -15.56 4.29
CA VAL A 6 -11.67 -14.52 3.26
C VAL A 6 -10.37 -14.74 2.51
N PHE A 7 -10.42 -14.66 1.18
CA PHE A 7 -9.26 -14.84 0.31
C PHE A 7 -9.18 -13.71 -0.71
N PHE A 8 -7.95 -13.29 -0.98
CA PHE A 8 -7.65 -12.47 -2.16
C PHE A 8 -7.41 -13.41 -3.34
N ILE A 9 -8.11 -13.16 -4.45
CA ILE A 9 -8.02 -13.96 -5.67
C ILE A 9 -7.57 -13.05 -6.82
N GLU A 10 -6.46 -13.41 -7.45
CA GLU A 10 -5.98 -12.79 -8.68
C GLU A 10 -5.99 -13.83 -9.80
N GLY A 11 -6.46 -13.44 -10.98
CA GLY A 11 -6.61 -14.34 -12.10
C GLY A 11 -7.01 -13.62 -13.38
N ASN A 12 -6.96 -14.34 -14.49
CA ASN A 12 -7.42 -13.80 -15.76
C ASN A 12 -8.96 -13.84 -15.80
N LYS A 13 -9.59 -12.79 -16.35
CA LYS A 13 -11.00 -12.86 -16.72
C LYS A 13 -11.17 -13.95 -17.78
N SER A 14 -12.11 -14.87 -17.54
CA SER A 14 -12.45 -15.91 -18.51
C SER A 14 -13.14 -15.29 -19.73
N THR A 15 -12.75 -15.71 -20.93
CA THR A 15 -13.39 -15.36 -22.21
C THR A 15 -14.40 -16.42 -22.66
N TYR A 16 -14.83 -17.31 -21.76
CA TYR A 16 -15.81 -18.34 -22.08
C TYR A 16 -17.20 -17.71 -22.29
N ASN A 17 -17.54 -17.47 -23.56
CA ASN A 17 -18.84 -16.99 -24.03
C ASN A 17 -19.84 -18.15 -24.07
N GLY A 18 -20.37 -18.53 -22.90
CA GLY A 18 -21.63 -19.26 -22.83
C GLY A 18 -22.78 -18.25 -22.73
N ASN A 19 -23.96 -18.56 -23.28
CA ASN A 19 -25.16 -17.71 -23.46
C ASN A 19 -25.70 -16.93 -22.22
N GLU A 20 -24.98 -16.89 -21.10
CA GLU A 20 -25.29 -16.14 -19.89
C GLU A 20 -24.18 -15.09 -19.64
N ASP A 21 -24.19 -14.01 -20.42
CA ASP A 21 -23.21 -12.91 -20.39
C ASP A 21 -23.18 -12.09 -19.09
N THR A 22 -23.90 -12.50 -18.04
CA THR A 22 -24.06 -11.73 -16.79
C THR A 22 -23.12 -12.13 -15.66
N ILE A 23 -22.47 -13.30 -15.74
CA ILE A 23 -21.64 -13.81 -14.62
C ILE A 23 -20.15 -13.55 -14.89
N LEU A 24 -19.52 -12.72 -14.06
CA LEU A 24 -18.07 -12.55 -14.07
C LEU A 24 -17.39 -13.86 -13.67
N ARG A 25 -16.62 -14.45 -14.59
CA ARG A 25 -15.83 -15.66 -14.35
C ARG A 25 -14.33 -15.30 -14.33
N ILE A 26 -13.64 -15.72 -13.28
CA ILE A 26 -12.20 -15.53 -13.10
C ILE A 26 -11.54 -16.91 -13.08
N LEU A 27 -10.47 -17.08 -13.86
CA LEU A 27 -9.58 -18.24 -13.78
C LEU A 27 -8.46 -17.90 -12.78
N PRO A 28 -8.49 -18.43 -11.55
CA PRO A 28 -7.54 -18.04 -10.51
C PRO A 28 -6.12 -18.47 -10.87
N LYS A 29 -5.16 -17.55 -10.71
CA LYS A 29 -3.72 -17.83 -10.78
C LYS A 29 -3.10 -17.81 -9.39
N VAL A 30 -3.60 -16.93 -8.53
CA VAL A 30 -3.13 -16.73 -7.15
C VAL A 30 -4.33 -16.69 -6.24
N VAL A 31 -4.23 -17.45 -5.14
CA VAL A 31 -5.21 -17.49 -4.05
C VAL A 31 -4.44 -17.32 -2.76
N VAL A 32 -4.73 -16.26 -2.02
CA VAL A 32 -4.00 -15.88 -0.81
C VAL A 32 -4.99 -15.70 0.34
N PRO A 33 -4.80 -16.37 1.49
CA PRO A 33 -5.56 -16.06 2.70
C PRO A 33 -5.43 -14.58 3.04
N PHE A 34 -6.54 -13.92 3.36
CA PHE A 34 -6.53 -12.47 3.58
C PHE A 34 -5.53 -12.04 4.67
N GLU A 35 -5.30 -12.89 5.65
CA GLU A 35 -4.35 -12.68 6.75
C GLU A 35 -2.89 -12.61 6.27
N GLU A 36 -2.56 -13.27 5.17
CA GLU A 36 -1.22 -13.25 4.56
C GLU A 36 -1.03 -12.09 3.58
N LEU A 37 -2.11 -11.40 3.18
CA LEU A 37 -2.08 -10.41 2.11
C LEU A 37 -1.12 -9.26 2.44
N THR A 38 -1.15 -8.74 3.68
CA THR A 38 -0.29 -7.63 4.12
C THR A 38 1.20 -7.91 3.97
N GLN A 39 1.62 -9.18 4.11
CA GLN A 39 3.01 -9.58 3.94
C GLN A 39 3.43 -9.68 2.48
N ARG A 40 2.47 -9.89 1.57
CA ARG A 40 2.70 -9.99 0.12
C ARG A 40 2.56 -8.65 -0.60
N LEU A 41 1.87 -7.69 0.00
CA LEU A 41 1.74 -6.34 -0.52
C LEU A 41 3.10 -5.61 -0.42
N THR A 42 3.85 -5.69 -1.51
CA THR A 42 5.12 -4.98 -1.66
C THR A 42 4.91 -3.65 -2.37
N GLY A 43 5.78 -2.69 -2.10
CA GLY A 43 5.73 -1.40 -2.75
C GLY A 43 6.41 -0.32 -1.94
N LYS A 44 6.18 0.91 -2.36
CA LYS A 44 6.68 2.10 -1.69
C LYS A 44 5.53 3.07 -1.47
N LEU A 45 5.26 3.40 -0.21
CA LEU A 45 4.37 4.49 0.15
C LEU A 45 5.20 5.76 0.26
N ILE A 46 4.92 6.73 -0.61
CA ILE A 46 5.54 8.04 -0.59
C ILE A 46 4.54 9.02 0.04
N VAL A 47 5.00 9.75 1.06
CA VAL A 47 4.22 10.74 1.78
C VAL A 47 4.91 12.09 1.66
N THR A 48 4.20 13.07 1.11
CA THR A 48 4.69 14.44 0.95
C THR A 48 4.19 15.30 2.10
N ILE A 49 5.12 15.98 2.77
CA ILE A 49 4.86 16.82 3.93
C ILE A 49 5.35 18.24 3.63
N ARG A 50 4.49 19.21 3.92
CA ARG A 50 4.79 20.64 3.86
C ARG A 50 5.33 21.13 5.20
N GLU A 51 6.13 22.18 5.17
CA GLU A 51 6.77 22.71 6.37
C GLU A 51 5.80 23.01 7.53
N PHE A 52 4.61 23.55 7.24
CA PHE A 52 3.63 23.86 8.28
C PHE A 52 3.08 22.59 8.94
N GLU A 53 2.97 21.49 8.21
CA GLU A 53 2.53 20.18 8.72
C GLU A 53 3.63 19.55 9.59
N LEU A 54 4.88 19.69 9.15
CA LEU A 54 6.04 19.31 9.94
C LEU A 54 6.06 20.07 11.28
N LYS A 55 5.90 21.40 11.25
CA LYS A 55 5.82 22.25 12.46
C LYS A 55 4.63 21.87 13.34
N ALA A 56 3.51 21.43 12.75
CA ALA A 56 2.35 20.90 13.46
C ALA A 56 2.56 19.49 14.06
N GLY A 57 3.77 18.93 13.92
CA GLY A 57 4.17 17.66 14.54
C GLY A 57 3.61 16.43 13.83
N ILE A 58 3.30 16.51 12.53
CA ILE A 58 2.68 15.41 11.79
C ILE A 58 3.49 14.10 11.87
N LEU A 59 4.83 14.18 11.87
CA LEU A 59 5.69 13.00 11.97
C LEU A 59 5.46 12.21 13.27
N LYS A 60 5.27 12.91 14.40
CA LYS A 60 4.95 12.29 15.68
C LYS A 60 3.55 11.66 15.68
N LYS A 61 2.61 12.28 14.95
CA LYS A 61 1.24 11.76 14.79
C LYS A 61 1.18 10.53 13.87
N MET A 62 2.13 10.38 12.95
CA MET A 62 2.25 9.19 12.09
C MET A 62 2.85 7.98 12.82
N THR A 63 3.72 8.19 13.80
CA THR A 63 4.45 7.11 14.50
C THR A 63 3.57 5.97 15.04
N PRO A 64 2.38 6.21 15.64
CA PRO A 64 1.51 5.14 16.12
C PRO A 64 1.06 4.15 15.05
N PHE A 65 0.99 4.60 13.78
CA PHE A 65 0.46 3.81 12.67
C PHE A 65 1.51 2.93 11.98
N ILE A 66 2.79 3.14 12.25
CA ILE A 66 3.91 2.51 11.54
C ILE A 66 4.71 1.54 12.42
N LYS A 67 4.10 1.03 13.50
CA LYS A 67 4.78 0.17 14.49
C LYS A 67 5.01 -1.25 14.00
N GLU A 68 4.14 -1.73 13.11
CA GLU A 68 4.16 -3.12 12.66
C GLU A 68 5.01 -3.27 11.40
N GLN A 69 5.82 -4.33 11.37
CA GLN A 69 6.62 -4.66 10.20
C GLN A 69 5.73 -5.24 9.09
N GLY A 70 6.08 -4.93 7.85
CA GLY A 70 5.38 -5.41 6.67
C GLY A 70 6.32 -5.50 5.48
N ALA A 71 5.80 -5.23 4.28
CA ALA A 71 6.57 -5.33 3.04
C ALA A 71 6.60 -4.02 2.22
N VAL A 72 6.10 -2.93 2.79
CA VAL A 72 6.05 -1.61 2.13
C VAL A 72 7.14 -0.70 2.68
N THR A 73 7.96 -0.13 1.80
CA THR A 73 8.89 0.93 2.17
C THR A 73 8.13 2.24 2.35
N LEU A 74 8.30 2.91 3.50
CA LEU A 74 7.78 4.26 3.71
C LEU A 74 8.87 5.29 3.40
N GLU A 75 8.57 6.20 2.49
CA GLU A 75 9.36 7.39 2.20
C GLU A 75 8.56 8.64 2.51
N VAL A 76 9.22 9.60 3.16
CA VAL A 76 8.65 10.88 3.53
C VAL A 76 9.47 11.97 2.87
N ILE A 77 8.82 12.79 2.06
CA ILE A 77 9.42 13.93 1.38
C ILE A 77 8.95 15.18 2.10
N VAL A 78 9.87 15.94 2.68
CA VAL A 78 9.56 17.21 3.36
C VAL A 78 10.00 18.38 2.49
N TYR A 79 9.07 19.27 2.18
CA TYR A 79 9.33 20.54 1.51
C TYR A 79 9.41 21.67 2.54
N VAL A 80 10.52 22.39 2.57
CA VAL A 80 10.73 23.56 3.43
C VAL A 80 10.74 24.86 2.62
N SER A 81 10.40 25.99 3.24
CA SER A 81 10.27 27.28 2.57
C SER A 81 11.58 27.81 1.98
N SER A 82 12.74 27.30 2.40
CA SER A 82 14.05 27.63 1.78
C SER A 82 14.17 27.12 0.35
N GLY A 83 13.25 26.26 -0.10
CA GLY A 83 13.33 25.54 -1.37
C GLY A 83 14.03 24.19 -1.24
N ASP A 84 14.59 23.86 -0.07
CA ASP A 84 15.19 22.56 0.17
C ASP A 84 14.13 21.45 0.30
N ARG A 85 14.57 20.24 0.00
CA ARG A 85 13.78 19.03 0.14
C ARG A 85 14.54 17.98 0.92
N TYR A 86 13.94 17.50 2.00
CA TYR A 86 14.49 16.40 2.78
C TYR A 86 13.76 15.11 2.44
N HIS A 87 14.53 14.05 2.22
CA HIS A 87 14.00 12.71 1.99
C HIS A 87 14.33 11.84 3.19
N ILE A 88 13.30 11.28 3.80
CA ILE A 88 13.39 10.48 5.02
C ILE A 88 12.77 9.12 4.71
N GLN A 89 13.56 8.06 4.79
CA GLN A 89 13.06 6.70 4.66
C GLN A 89 12.91 6.07 6.04
N ALA A 90 11.84 5.30 6.25
CA ALA A 90 11.75 4.46 7.44
C ALA A 90 12.89 3.43 7.46
N GLY A 91 13.42 3.15 8.65
CA GLY A 91 14.52 2.20 8.83
C GLY A 91 14.14 0.73 8.62
N TYR A 92 12.84 0.43 8.52
CA TYR A 92 12.31 -0.90 8.24
C TYR A 92 11.04 -0.80 7.38
N PRO A 93 10.70 -1.84 6.60
CA PRO A 93 9.44 -1.91 5.88
C PRO A 93 8.25 -2.03 6.84
N ILE A 94 7.18 -1.31 6.55
CA ILE A 94 6.00 -1.18 7.42
C ILE A 94 4.81 -1.96 6.87
N ALA A 95 3.93 -2.38 7.77
CA ALA A 95 2.60 -2.84 7.41
C ALA A 95 1.69 -1.62 7.18
N ILE A 96 1.05 -1.54 6.01
CA ILE A 96 0.10 -0.47 5.72
C ILE A 96 -1.29 -0.93 6.12
N LYS A 97 -1.86 -0.25 7.11
CA LYS A 97 -3.24 -0.46 7.54
C LYS A 97 -4.16 0.64 7.04
N SER A 98 -5.44 0.32 6.92
CA SER A 98 -6.49 1.24 6.44
C SER A 98 -6.56 2.53 7.27
N GLU A 99 -6.27 2.44 8.56
CA GLU A 99 -6.27 3.52 9.53
C GLU A 99 -5.17 4.53 9.24
N PHE A 100 -4.00 4.07 8.77
CA PHE A 100 -2.90 4.95 8.41
C PHE A 100 -3.23 5.75 7.16
N ILE A 101 -3.77 5.08 6.12
CA ILE A 101 -4.18 5.74 4.88
C ILE A 101 -5.32 6.74 5.15
N SER A 102 -6.29 6.35 5.98
CA SER A 102 -7.38 7.22 6.41
C SER A 102 -6.87 8.44 7.17
N PHE A 103 -5.88 8.26 8.05
CA PHE A 103 -5.23 9.36 8.76
C PHE A 103 -4.58 10.36 7.79
N LEU A 104 -3.83 9.87 6.79
CA LEU A 104 -3.18 10.73 5.79
C LEU A 104 -4.22 11.50 4.98
N ALA A 105 -5.27 10.83 4.50
CA ALA A 105 -6.35 11.44 3.74
C ALA A 105 -7.11 12.50 4.56
N ASN A 106 -7.52 12.18 5.79
CA ASN A 106 -8.24 13.11 6.67
C ASN A 106 -7.39 14.31 7.08
N SER A 107 -6.08 14.11 7.21
CA SER A 107 -5.11 15.17 7.48
C SER A 107 -4.72 15.97 6.24
N ARG A 108 -5.28 15.63 5.06
CA ARG A 108 -4.96 16.23 3.74
C ARG A 108 -3.47 16.19 3.42
N ILE A 109 -2.80 15.13 3.86
CA ILE A 109 -1.40 14.87 3.55
C ILE A 109 -1.35 14.16 2.20
N ASP A 110 -0.57 14.72 1.28
CA ASP A 110 -0.36 14.12 -0.03
C ASP A 110 0.41 12.81 0.11
N HIS A 111 -0.10 11.76 -0.54
CA HIS A 111 0.49 10.43 -0.46
C HIS A 111 0.12 9.61 -1.69
N PHE A 112 1.04 8.74 -2.11
CA PHE A 112 0.80 7.80 -3.19
C PHE A 112 1.55 6.48 -2.97
N MET A 113 0.98 5.41 -3.49
CA MET A 113 1.59 4.09 -3.47
C MET A 113 2.21 3.80 -4.85
N GLU A 114 3.51 3.55 -4.87
CA GLU A 114 4.24 3.05 -6.03
C GLU A 114 4.37 1.53 -5.94
N ARG A 115 3.93 0.81 -6.98
CA ARG A 115 4.20 -0.62 -7.10
C ARG A 115 5.68 -0.83 -7.42
N ARG A 116 6.35 -1.69 -6.67
CA ARG A 116 7.58 -2.29 -7.18
C ARG A 116 7.18 -3.30 -8.25
N ASN A 117 7.44 -2.98 -9.52
CA ASN A 117 7.52 -4.01 -10.53
C ASN A 117 8.69 -4.92 -10.12
N VAL A 118 8.38 -6.13 -9.67
CA VAL A 118 9.39 -7.18 -9.59
C VAL A 118 9.75 -7.46 -11.04
N GLN A 119 10.89 -6.94 -11.50
CA GLN A 119 11.50 -7.44 -12.72
C GLN A 119 11.66 -8.94 -12.51
N SER A 120 10.99 -9.71 -13.37
CA SER A 120 11.15 -11.15 -13.48
C SER A 120 12.65 -11.45 -13.48
N GLN A 121 13.14 -12.12 -12.44
CA GLN A 121 14.39 -12.85 -12.57
C GLN A 121 14.09 -13.98 -13.53
N GLU A 122 14.37 -13.76 -14.82
CA GLU A 122 14.61 -14.85 -15.76
C GLU A 122 15.80 -15.65 -15.19
N SER A 123 15.52 -16.88 -14.79
CA SER A 123 16.53 -17.93 -14.54
C SER A 123 16.51 -18.89 -15.71
#